data_AF-A0A1E4TEW2-F1
#
_entry.id   AF-A0A1E4TEW2-F1
#
_cell.length_a   1.000
_cell.length_b   1.000
_cell.length_c   1.000
_cell.angle_alpha   90.00
_cell.angle_beta   90.00
_cell.angle_gamma   90.00
#
_symmetry.space_group_name_H-M   'P 1'
#
loop_
_entity.id
_entity.type
_entity.pdbx_description
1 polymer ?
#
loop_
_entity_poly.entity_id
_entity_poly.type
_entity_poly.pdbx_seq_one_letter_code
_entity_poly.pdbx_strand_id
1 'polypeptide(L)'
;MDEFKKGYLAALDELTFNSKPIINNLTMMAQTNIPFAPAVVDAVQLHISRVKPQLKLPALYLLDSICKNVGPPYTDLFAQNLYKTITEAYTLVDNSTRTQIQRLFLTWLQPMFHKPTLFPEDPTKKLERFFTK
;
A
#
# COMPACT_ATOMS: atom_id res chain seq x y z
N MET A 1 -17.40 13.14 -1.23
CA MET A 1 -16.36 12.08 -1.24
C MET A 1 -15.13 12.51 -2.03
N ASP A 2 -15.29 13.20 -3.15
CA ASP A 2 -14.18 13.67 -3.99
C ASP A 2 -13.24 14.69 -3.35
N GLU A 3 -13.73 15.57 -2.45
CA GLU A 3 -12.88 16.62 -1.87
C GLU A 3 -11.82 16.07 -0.92
N PHE A 4 -12.20 15.13 -0.03
CA PHE A 4 -11.24 14.45 0.84
C PHE A 4 -10.18 13.70 0.03
N LYS A 5 -10.62 12.96 -1.01
CA LYS A 5 -9.71 12.26 -1.91
C LYS A 5 -8.69 13.21 -2.56
N LYS A 6 -9.14 14.39 -3.03
CA LYS A 6 -8.27 15.41 -3.61
C LYS A 6 -7.26 15.94 -2.59
N GLY A 7 -7.70 16.24 -1.36
CA GLY A 7 -6.81 16.67 -0.29
C GLY A 7 -5.76 15.61 0.08
N TYR A 8 -6.17 14.34 0.15
CA TYR A 8 -5.26 13.23 0.42
C TYR A 8 -4.25 13.01 -0.73
N LEU A 9 -4.69 13.17 -1.98
CA LEU A 9 -3.79 13.13 -3.16
C LEU A 9 -2.76 14.26 -3.15
N ALA A 10 -3.17 15.48 -2.77
CA ALA A 10 -2.23 16.59 -2.64
C ALA A 10 -1.17 16.32 -1.57
N ALA A 11 -1.55 15.72 -0.43
CA ALA A 11 -0.59 15.31 0.59
C ALA A 11 0.31 14.15 0.12
N LEU A 12 -0.21 13.24 -0.72
CA LEU A 12 0.58 12.17 -1.33
C LEU A 12 1.65 12.71 -2.29
N ASP A 13 1.41 13.83 -2.97
CA ASP A 13 2.39 14.43 -3.88
C ASP A 13 3.67 14.88 -3.16
N GLU A 14 3.63 15.06 -1.84
CA GLU A 14 4.80 15.35 -1.02
C GLU A 14 5.70 14.12 -0.80
N LEU A 15 5.20 12.90 -1.01
CA LEU A 15 5.94 11.64 -0.86
C LEU A 15 6.88 11.39 -2.04
N THR A 16 7.84 12.28 -2.22
CA THR A 16 8.80 12.32 -3.33
C THR A 16 10.07 11.49 -3.07
N PHE A 17 10.18 10.88 -1.90
CA PHE A 17 11.21 9.93 -1.51
C PHE A 17 10.70 9.07 -0.34
N ASN A 18 11.48 8.08 0.10
CA ASN A 18 11.15 7.27 1.26
C ASN A 18 11.23 8.09 2.56
N SER A 19 10.15 8.81 2.89
CA SER A 19 10.06 9.71 4.02
C SER A 19 9.17 9.14 5.12
N LYS A 20 9.79 8.62 6.18
CA LYS A 20 9.07 8.10 7.37
C LYS A 20 8.13 9.16 8.00
N PRO A 21 8.51 10.44 8.16
CA PRO A 21 7.58 11.45 8.67
C PRO A 21 6.33 11.63 7.82
N ILE A 22 6.47 11.66 6.48
CA ILE A 22 5.33 11.81 5.57
C ILE A 22 4.45 10.57 5.60
N ILE A 23 5.04 9.37 5.58
CA ILE A 23 4.30 8.11 5.71
C ILE A 23 3.51 8.07 7.02
N ASN A 24 4.12 8.45 8.14
CA ASN A 24 3.45 8.50 9.44
C ASN A 24 2.30 9.52 9.44
N ASN A 25 2.50 10.70 8.87
CA ASN A 25 1.45 11.72 8.78
C ASN A 25 0.25 11.24 7.94
N LEU A 26 0.51 10.69 6.75
CA LEU A 26 -0.53 10.13 5.88
C LEU A 26 -1.24 8.93 6.53
N THR A 27 -0.53 8.12 7.32
CA THR A 27 -1.10 7.03 8.12
C THR A 27 -2.03 7.57 9.22
N MET A 28 -1.61 8.62 9.92
CA MET A 28 -2.41 9.28 10.95
C MET A 28 -3.66 9.96 10.36
N MET A 29 -3.54 10.57 9.18
CA MET A 29 -4.69 11.09 8.43
C MET A 29 -5.69 9.97 8.10
N ALA A 30 -5.21 8.80 7.65
CA ALA A 30 -6.07 7.64 7.40
C ALA A 30 -6.75 7.14 8.70
N GLN A 31 -6.00 7.08 9.81
CA GLN A 31 -6.52 6.65 11.11
C GLN A 31 -7.60 7.59 11.67
N THR A 32 -7.43 8.90 11.51
CA THR A 32 -8.36 9.92 12.03
C THR A 32 -9.58 10.12 11.13
N ASN A 33 -9.57 9.57 9.91
CA ASN A 33 -10.61 9.76 8.90
C ASN A 33 -11.15 8.42 8.35
N ILE A 34 -11.32 7.40 9.21
CA ILE A 34 -11.85 6.08 8.84
C ILE A 34 -13.17 6.14 8.03
N PRO A 35 -14.13 7.06 8.28
CA PRO A 35 -15.32 7.18 7.43
C PRO A 35 -15.03 7.45 5.94
N PHE A 36 -13.83 7.96 5.63
CA PHE A 36 -13.35 8.22 4.28
C PHE A 36 -12.37 7.15 3.77
N ALA A 37 -12.28 5.97 4.42
CA ALA A 37 -11.34 4.92 4.04
C ALA A 37 -11.39 4.52 2.54
N PRO A 38 -12.57 4.39 1.88
CA PRO A 38 -12.61 4.13 0.44
C PRO A 38 -11.88 5.21 -0.39
N ALA A 39 -12.01 6.48 -0.01
CA ALA A 39 -11.34 7.59 -0.69
C ALA A 39 -9.81 7.56 -0.48
N VAL A 40 -9.33 7.17 0.71
CA VAL A 40 -7.91 6.99 1.01
C VAL A 40 -7.33 5.84 0.18
N VAL A 41 -7.99 4.68 0.18
CA VAL A 41 -7.54 3.50 -0.58
C VAL A 41 -7.44 3.83 -2.07
N ASP A 42 -8.49 4.42 -2.63
CA ASP A 42 -8.50 4.90 -4.00
C ASP A 42 -7.34 5.87 -4.29
N ALA A 43 -7.09 6.84 -3.42
CA ALA A 43 -6.02 7.83 -3.59
C ALA A 43 -4.64 7.17 -3.59
N VAL A 44 -4.38 6.27 -2.64
CA VAL A 44 -3.11 5.54 -2.52
C VAL A 44 -2.88 4.66 -3.75
N GLN A 45 -3.89 3.89 -4.18
CA GLN A 45 -3.76 3.03 -5.37
C GLN A 45 -3.57 3.85 -6.65
N LEU A 46 -4.29 4.97 -6.80
CA LEU A 46 -4.11 5.89 -7.91
C LEU A 46 -2.71 6.48 -7.93
N HIS A 47 -2.19 6.88 -6.76
CA HIS A 47 -0.83 7.40 -6.64
C HIS A 47 0.21 6.33 -7.01
N ILE A 48 0.12 5.11 -6.46
CA ILE A 48 1.02 3.99 -6.82
C ILE A 48 1.04 3.74 -8.32
N SER A 49 -0.12 3.76 -9.00
CA SER A 49 -0.18 3.51 -10.44
C SER A 49 0.47 4.64 -11.27
N ARG A 50 0.32 5.90 -10.86
CA ARG A 50 0.74 7.08 -11.64
C ARG A 50 2.16 7.56 -11.39
N VAL A 51 2.72 7.37 -10.19
CA VAL A 51 4.05 7.92 -9.88
C VAL A 51 5.16 7.26 -10.69
N LYS A 52 6.28 7.98 -10.82
CA LYS A 52 7.52 7.48 -11.43
C LYS A 52 7.98 6.19 -10.73
N PRO A 53 8.64 5.26 -11.45
CA PRO A 53 9.09 3.99 -10.89
C PRO A 53 9.76 4.07 -9.51
N GLN A 54 10.69 5.01 -9.33
CA GLN A 54 11.42 5.25 -8.07
C GLN A 54 10.56 5.62 -6.86
N LEU A 55 9.32 6.09 -7.07
CA LEU A 55 8.39 6.49 -6.02
C LEU A 55 7.35 5.41 -5.69
N LYS A 56 7.30 4.33 -6.48
CA LYS A 56 6.33 3.24 -6.24
C LYS A 56 6.60 2.52 -4.93
N LEU A 57 7.87 2.30 -4.57
CA LEU A 57 8.22 1.66 -3.30
C LEU A 57 7.85 2.51 -2.06
N PRO A 58 8.19 3.81 -1.98
CA PRO A 58 7.66 4.69 -0.92
C PRO A 58 6.13 4.64 -0.78
N ALA A 59 5.40 4.67 -1.90
CA ALA A 59 3.94 4.59 -1.89
C ALA A 59 3.43 3.22 -1.39
N LEU A 60 4.14 2.13 -1.71
CA LEU A 60 3.85 0.80 -1.15
C LEU A 60 4.14 0.70 0.35
N TYR A 61 5.15 1.41 0.86
CA TYR A 61 5.39 1.52 2.30
C TYR A 61 4.28 2.28 3.03
N LEU A 62 3.65 3.27 2.39
CA LEU A 62 2.47 3.90 2.94
C LEU A 62 1.29 2.91 3.05
N LEU A 63 1.02 2.15 1.99
CA LEU A 63 -0.01 1.10 2.02
C LEU A 63 0.26 0.10 3.17
N ASP A 64 1.50 -0.36 3.29
CA ASP A 64 1.93 -1.25 4.39
C ASP A 64 1.69 -0.63 5.77
N SER A 65 2.11 0.63 5.95
CA SER A 65 1.95 1.36 7.21
C SER A 65 0.48 1.52 7.59
N ILE A 66 -0.39 1.90 6.66
CA ILE A 66 -1.84 2.01 6.91
C ILE A 66 -2.41 0.66 7.34
N CYS A 67 -2.10 -0.41 6.61
CA CYS A 67 -2.63 -1.73 6.92
C CYS A 67 -2.13 -2.29 8.26
N LYS A 68 -0.84 -2.12 8.59
CA LYS A 68 -0.25 -2.63 9.84
C LYS A 68 -0.67 -1.82 11.07
N ASN A 69 -0.75 -0.49 10.95
CA ASN A 69 -0.97 0.38 12.11
C ASN A 69 -2.45 0.73 12.33
N VAL A 70 -3.26 0.77 11.26
CA VAL A 70 -4.69 1.12 11.35
C VAL A 70 -5.58 -0.12 11.25
N GLY A 71 -5.24 -1.06 10.37
CA GLY A 71 -6.02 -2.30 10.21
C GLY A 71 -7.35 -2.10 9.47
N PRO A 72 -8.40 -2.88 9.77
CA PRO A 72 -9.71 -2.74 9.13
C PRO A 72 -10.31 -1.32 9.29
N PRO A 73 -10.98 -0.77 8.25
CA PRO A 73 -11.38 -1.44 7.01
C PRO A 73 -10.29 -1.47 5.91
N TYR A 74 -9.11 -0.88 6.14
CA TYR A 74 -8.08 -0.72 5.11
C TYR A 74 -7.53 -2.05 4.58
N THR A 75 -7.30 -3.02 5.47
CA THR A 75 -6.84 -4.36 5.06
C THR A 75 -7.76 -5.01 4.04
N ASP A 76 -9.08 -4.87 4.24
CA ASP A 76 -10.09 -5.50 3.39
C ASP A 76 -10.27 -4.74 2.08
N LEU A 77 -10.26 -3.41 2.14
CA LEU A 77 -10.37 -2.55 0.96
C LEU A 77 -9.15 -2.70 0.03
N PHE A 78 -7.92 -2.67 0.57
CA PHE A 78 -6.73 -2.88 -0.24
C PHE A 78 -6.65 -4.30 -0.81
N ALA A 79 -7.12 -5.32 -0.07
CA ALA A 79 -7.12 -6.71 -0.52
C ALA A 79 -7.88 -6.91 -1.85
N GLN A 80 -8.95 -6.15 -2.11
CA GLN A 80 -9.77 -6.26 -3.32
C GLN A 80 -8.97 -6.06 -4.61
N ASN A 81 -7.94 -5.22 -4.56
CA ASN A 81 -7.13 -4.83 -5.72
C ASN A 81 -5.62 -5.04 -5.48
N LEU A 82 -5.24 -5.76 -4.43
CA LEU A 82 -3.85 -5.93 -4.00
C LEU A 82 -3.01 -6.56 -5.11
N TYR A 83 -3.48 -7.65 -5.70
CA TYR A 83 -2.75 -8.34 -6.77
C TYR A 83 -2.40 -7.41 -7.94
N LYS A 84 -3.40 -6.69 -8.45
CA LYS A 84 -3.21 -5.73 -9.55
C LYS A 84 -2.23 -4.61 -9.14
N THR A 85 -2.46 -3.99 -7.99
CA THR A 85 -1.65 -2.86 -7.50
C THR A 85 -0.16 -3.23 -7.37
N ILE A 86 0.14 -4.40 -6.81
CA ILE A 86 1.53 -4.84 -6.61
C ILE A 86 2.17 -5.27 -7.92
N THR A 87 1.49 -6.04 -8.77
CA THR A 87 2.06 -6.53 -10.03
C THR A 87 2.32 -5.40 -11.04
N GLU A 88 1.40 -4.45 -11.18
CA GLU A 88 1.59 -3.26 -12.01
C GLU A 88 2.75 -2.40 -11.50
N ALA A 89 2.88 -2.24 -10.17
CA ALA A 89 4.03 -1.51 -9.62
C ALA A 89 5.35 -2.26 -9.85
N TYR A 90 5.38 -3.58 -9.62
CA TYR A 90 6.56 -4.43 -9.71
C TYR A 90 7.15 -4.51 -11.12
N THR A 91 6.29 -4.57 -12.14
CA THR A 91 6.72 -4.68 -13.55
C THR A 91 7.42 -3.42 -14.04
N LEU A 92 7.12 -2.26 -13.45
CA LEU A 92 7.63 -0.95 -13.87
C LEU A 92 8.92 -0.50 -13.16
N VAL A 93 9.39 -1.23 -12.13
CA VAL A 93 10.57 -0.84 -11.33
C VAL A 93 11.80 -1.70 -11.63
N ASP A 94 12.97 -1.18 -11.28
CA ASP A 94 14.26 -1.88 -11.42
C ASP A 94 14.38 -3.08 -10.46
N ASN A 95 15.40 -3.92 -10.69
CA ASN A 95 15.62 -5.15 -9.93
C ASN A 95 15.88 -4.92 -8.43
N SER A 96 16.58 -3.84 -8.07
CA SER A 96 16.84 -3.52 -6.66
C SER A 96 15.53 -3.19 -5.94
N THR A 97 14.67 -2.42 -6.59
CA THR A 97 13.33 -2.09 -6.10
C THR A 97 12.44 -3.34 -6.05
N ARG A 98 12.50 -4.23 -7.04
CA ARG A 98 11.78 -5.53 -7.04
C ARG A 98 12.12 -6.38 -5.82
N THR A 99 13.40 -6.51 -5.49
CA THR A 99 13.83 -7.23 -4.28
C THR A 99 13.24 -6.64 -3.00
N GLN A 100 13.16 -5.30 -2.91
CA GLN A 100 12.54 -4.63 -1.77
C GLN A 100 11.03 -4.85 -1.70
N ILE A 101 10.32 -4.86 -2.84
CA ILE A 101 8.89 -5.18 -2.90
C ILE A 101 8.64 -6.64 -2.49
N GLN A 102 9.47 -7.58 -2.93
CA GLN A 102 9.38 -8.98 -2.51
C GLN A 102 9.60 -9.12 -1.00
N ARG A 103 10.61 -8.45 -0.44
CA ARG A 103 10.85 -8.42 1.01
C ARG A 103 9.66 -7.85 1.78
N LEU A 104 9.06 -6.76 1.27
CA LEU A 104 7.84 -6.18 1.84
C LEU A 104 6.71 -7.21 1.85
N PHE A 105 6.46 -7.88 0.73
CA PHE A 105 5.44 -8.92 0.61
C PHE A 105 5.65 -10.07 1.60
N LEU A 106 6.89 -10.53 1.81
CA LEU A 106 7.17 -11.57 2.81
C LEU A 106 6.74 -11.17 4.22
N THR A 107 6.76 -9.87 4.56
CA THR A 107 6.26 -9.40 5.87
C THR A 107 4.76 -9.57 6.03
N TRP A 108 3.99 -9.65 4.95
CA TRP A 108 2.53 -9.81 4.97
C TRP A 108 2.09 -11.25 5.20
N LEU A 109 3.00 -12.20 4.92
CA LEU A 109 2.82 -13.63 5.17
C LEU A 109 3.21 -14.04 6.59
N GLN A 110 3.89 -13.17 7.33
CA GLN A 110 4.26 -13.48 8.71
C GLN A 110 3.05 -13.36 9.65
N PRO A 111 2.96 -14.24 10.66
CA PRO A 111 1.99 -14.11 11.73
C PRO A 111 2.09 -12.75 12.42
N MET A 112 0.95 -12.10 12.59
CA MET A 112 0.83 -10.89 13.41
C MET A 112 0.15 -11.25 14.73
N PHE A 113 0.27 -10.36 15.74
CA PHE A 113 -0.46 -10.53 16.99
C PHE A 113 -1.97 -10.71 16.69
N HIS A 114 -2.52 -11.86 17.10
CA HIS A 114 -3.92 -12.25 16.94
C HIS A 114 -4.44 -12.42 15.50
N LYS A 115 -3.58 -12.43 14.47
CA LYS A 115 -3.97 -12.72 13.07
C LYS A 115 -2.91 -13.55 12.34
N PRO A 116 -3.28 -14.54 11.52
CA PRO A 116 -2.31 -15.36 10.81
C PRO A 116 -1.50 -14.59 9.76
N THR A 117 -2.08 -13.56 9.12
CA THR A 117 -1.45 -12.75 8.07
C THR A 117 -2.06 -11.33 8.01
N LEU A 118 -1.41 -10.40 7.29
CA LEU A 118 -1.90 -9.02 7.11
C LEU A 118 -3.11 -8.93 6.16
N PHE A 119 -3.09 -9.73 5.09
CA PHE A 119 -4.15 -9.78 4.08
C PHE A 119 -4.76 -11.18 4.00
N PRO A 120 -5.99 -11.31 3.46
CA PRO A 120 -6.60 -12.60 3.18
C PRO A 120 -5.73 -13.48 2.27
N GLU A 121 -5.96 -14.79 2.32
CA GLU A 121 -5.10 -15.79 1.67
C GLU A 121 -5.19 -15.74 0.13
N ASP A 122 -6.36 -15.44 -0.44
CA ASP A 122 -6.56 -15.40 -1.89
C ASP A 122 -5.66 -14.40 -2.63
N PRO A 123 -5.61 -13.11 -2.26
CA PRO A 123 -4.73 -12.15 -2.92
C PRO A 123 -3.24 -12.44 -2.67
N THR A 124 -2.86 -12.95 -1.48
CA THR A 124 -1.47 -13.25 -1.16
C THR A 124 -0.95 -14.48 -1.89
N LYS A 125 -1.74 -15.56 -2.02
CA LYS A 125 -1.40 -16.73 -2.86
C LYS A 125 -1.22 -16.36 -4.33
N LYS A 126 -2.05 -15.47 -4.86
CA LYS A 126 -1.90 -14.98 -6.26
C LYS A 126 -0.56 -14.25 -6.44
N LEU A 127 -0.17 -13.42 -5.47
CA LEU A 127 1.11 -12.70 -5.48
C LEU A 127 2.31 -13.63 -5.30
N GLU A 128 2.22 -14.59 -4.40
CA GLU A 128 3.29 -15.59 -4.20
C GLU A 128 3.58 -16.36 -5.49
N ARG A 129 2.53 -16.82 -6.19
CA ARG A 129 2.65 -17.46 -7.52
C ARG A 129 3.24 -16.55 -8.59
N PHE A 130 3.06 -15.23 -8.46
CA PHE A 130 3.64 -14.26 -9.39
C PHE A 130 5.13 -14.05 -9.13
N PHE A 131 5.57 -14.04 -7.87
CA PHE A 131 6.99 -13.84 -7.53
C PHE A 131 7.85 -15.09 -7.69
N THR A 132 7.25 -16.28 -7.74
CA THR A 132 7.94 -17.57 -7.89
C THR A 132 8.04 -18.05 -9.34
N LYS A 133 7.41 -17.35 -10.28
CA LYS A 133 7.56 -17.55 -11.73
C LYS A 133 8.62 -16.61 -12.29
#